data_AF-A0A2N6EYF5-F1
#
_entry.id   AF-A0A2N6EYF5-F1
#
_cell.length_a   1.000
_cell.length_b   1.000
_cell.length_c   1.000
_cell.angle_alpha   90.00
_cell.angle_beta   90.00
_cell.angle_gamma   90.00
#
_symmetry.space_group_name_H-M   'P 1'
#
loop_
_entity.id
_entity.type
_entity.pdbx_description
1 polymer ?
#
loop_
_entity_poly.entity_id
_entity_poly.type
_entity_poly.pdbx_seq_one_letter_code
_entity_poly.pdbx_strand_id
1 'polypeptide(L)' 'MSPAEIKTALLGLSDDDKKAFILDTLPALTKDVMKEPEFMTQLFPVMIGILKESGMDLQQLVQMAAMFGGQPDQS' A
#
# COMPACT_ATOMS: atom_id res chain seq x y z
N MET A 1 -6.15 2.25 -22.60
CA MET A 1 -7.11 1.78 -21.58
C MET A 1 -7.50 2.96 -20.71
N SER A 2 -8.78 3.07 -20.40
CA SER A 2 -9.32 4.01 -19.42
C SER A 2 -9.07 3.49 -17.99
N PRO A 3 -9.10 4.37 -16.97
CA PRO A 3 -9.04 3.94 -15.56
C PRO A 3 -10.11 2.91 -15.19
N ALA A 4 -11.30 3.00 -15.81
CA ALA A 4 -12.39 2.05 -15.60
C ALA A 4 -12.04 0.64 -16.13
N GLU A 5 -11.43 0.55 -17.30
CA GLU A 5 -10.97 -0.72 -17.88
C GLU A 5 -9.85 -1.34 -17.05
N ILE A 6 -8.93 -0.52 -16.54
CA ILE A 6 -7.84 -0.97 -15.65
C ILE A 6 -8.42 -1.55 -14.36
N LYS A 7 -9.39 -0.85 -13.74
CA LYS A 7 -10.05 -1.34 -12.53
C LYS A 7 -10.72 -2.69 -12.76
N THR A 8 -11.48 -2.85 -13.85
CA THR A 8 -12.14 -4.12 -14.17
C THR A 8 -11.12 -5.24 -14.37
N ALA A 9 -10.02 -4.97 -15.08
CA ALA A 9 -8.94 -5.94 -15.27
C ALA A 9 -8.31 -6.38 -13.94
N LEU A 10 -8.01 -5.43 -13.04
CA LEU A 10 -7.42 -5.72 -11.72
C LEU A 10 -8.35 -6.53 -10.82
N LEU A 11 -9.65 -6.24 -10.85
CA LEU A 11 -10.63 -6.99 -10.06
C LEU A 11 -10.83 -8.42 -10.57
N GLY A 12 -10.63 -8.64 -11.87
CA GLY A 12 -10.71 -9.95 -12.53
C GLY A 12 -9.48 -10.84 -12.32
N LEU A 13 -8.41 -10.34 -11.71
CA LEU A 13 -7.20 -11.11 -11.42
C LEU A 13 -7.44 -12.24 -10.40
N SER A 14 -6.64 -13.30 -10.51
CA SER A 14 -6.54 -14.32 -9.47
C SER A 14 -5.98 -13.73 -8.17
N ASP A 15 -6.16 -14.42 -7.04
CA ASP A 15 -5.64 -13.95 -5.76
C ASP A 15 -4.11 -13.86 -5.73
N ASP A 16 -3.42 -14.75 -6.45
CA ASP A 16 -1.96 -14.73 -6.52
C ASP A 16 -1.46 -13.58 -7.40
N ASP A 17 -2.14 -13.29 -8.50
CA ASP A 17 -1.83 -12.12 -9.34
C ASP A 17 -2.13 -10.80 -8.61
N LYS A 18 -3.19 -10.76 -7.80
CA LYS A 18 -3.50 -9.59 -6.94
C LYS A 18 -2.38 -9.35 -5.93
N LYS A 19 -1.85 -10.39 -5.29
CA LYS A 19 -0.71 -10.28 -4.36
C LYS A 19 0.54 -9.78 -5.09
N ALA A 20 0.88 -10.37 -6.22
CA ALA A 20 2.03 -9.96 -7.03
C ALA A 20 1.91 -8.47 -7.44
N PHE A 21 0.72 -8.06 -7.87
CA PHE A 21 0.46 -6.66 -8.21
C PHE A 21 0.66 -5.73 -7.00
N ILE A 22 0.15 -6.09 -5.82
CA ILE A 22 0.28 -5.28 -4.59
C ILE A 22 1.74 -5.23 -4.11
N LEU A 23 2.50 -6.31 -4.22
CA LEU A 23 3.88 -6.37 -3.73
C LEU A 23 4.87 -5.70 -4.70
N ASP A 24 4.66 -5.84 -6.00
CA ASP A 24 5.64 -5.41 -7.00
C ASP A 24 5.23 -4.11 -7.72
N THR A 25 3.96 -3.97 -8.06
CA THR A 25 3.49 -2.87 -8.92
C THR A 25 3.01 -1.67 -8.11
N LEU A 26 2.25 -1.90 -7.03
CA LEU A 26 1.73 -0.82 -6.20
C LEU A 26 2.84 0.10 -5.63
N PRO A 27 3.98 -0.41 -5.10
CA PRO A 27 5.06 0.46 -4.60
C PRO A 27 5.72 1.28 -5.70
N ALA A 28 5.83 0.73 -6.92
CA ALA A 28 6.37 1.45 -8.06
C ALA A 28 5.43 2.60 -8.48
N LEU A 29 4.12 2.35 -8.50
CA LEU A 29 3.10 3.37 -8.80
C LEU A 29 3.10 4.49 -7.75
N THR A 30 3.21 4.14 -6.47
CA THR A 30 3.16 5.13 -5.39
C THR A 30 4.41 6.00 -5.33
N LYS A 31 5.60 5.49 -5.70
CA LYS A 31 6.87 6.24 -5.67
C LYS A 31 6.83 7.58 -6.38
N ASP A 32 6.10 7.66 -7.49
CA ASP A 32 6.03 8.88 -8.31
C ASP A 32 5.03 9.90 -7.76
N VAL A 33 3.90 9.42 -7.24
CA VAL A 33 2.79 10.27 -6.76
C VAL A 33 2.87 10.63 -5.28
N MET A 34 3.59 9.85 -4.45
CA MET A 34 3.79 10.12 -3.03
C MET A 34 4.63 11.39 -2.75
N LYS A 35 5.27 11.95 -3.79
CA LYS A 35 5.95 13.24 -3.70
C LYS A 35 4.96 14.41 -3.58
N GLU A 36 3.69 14.19 -3.90
CA GLU A 36 2.63 15.19 -3.80
C GLU A 36 2.03 15.18 -2.38
N PRO A 37 2.19 16.25 -1.59
CA PRO A 37 1.70 16.28 -0.21
C PRO A 37 0.18 16.11 -0.11
N GLU A 38 -0.57 16.66 -1.06
CA GLU A 38 -2.03 16.54 -1.11
C GLU A 38 -2.46 15.08 -1.34
N PHE A 39 -1.80 14.36 -2.24
CA PHE A 39 -2.05 12.94 -2.45
C PHE A 39 -1.78 12.12 -1.19
N MET A 40 -0.71 12.41 -0.46
CA MET A 40 -0.40 11.73 0.81
C MET A 40 -1.50 11.90 1.85
N THR A 41 -2.12 13.09 1.95
CA THR A 41 -3.27 13.30 2.86
C THR A 41 -4.51 12.50 2.46
N GLN A 42 -4.70 12.24 1.17
CA GLN A 42 -5.80 11.42 0.65
C GLN A 42 -5.52 9.92 0.77
N LEU A 43 -4.26 9.50 0.59
CA LEU A 43 -3.85 8.10 0.66
C LEU A 43 -3.86 7.57 2.10
N PHE A 44 -3.49 8.39 3.07
CA PHE A 44 -3.43 7.99 4.48
C PHE A 44 -4.70 7.29 4.99
N PRO A 45 -5.92 7.88 4.91
CA PRO A 45 -7.13 7.22 5.39
C PRO A 45 -7.45 5.92 4.64
N VAL A 46 -7.07 5.79 3.37
CA VAL A 46 -7.25 4.55 2.58
C VAL A 46 -6.38 3.43 3.15
N MET A 47 -5.10 3.72 3.41
CA MET A 47 -4.17 2.75 4.00
C MET A 47 -4.63 2.30 5.40
N ILE A 48 -5.09 3.23 6.24
CA ILE A 48 -5.66 2.91 7.56
C ILE A 48 -6.91 2.01 7.43
N GLY A 49 -7.74 2.21 6.42
CA GLY A 49 -8.89 1.35 6.13
C GLY A 49 -8.49 -0.10 5.87
N ILE A 50 -7.52 -0.30 4.98
CA ILE A 50 -7.01 -1.64 4.63
C ILE A 50 -6.48 -2.38 5.86
N LEU A 51 -5.70 -1.69 6.70
CA LEU A 51 -5.11 -2.25 7.91
C LEU A 51 -6.17 -2.65 8.96
N LYS A 52 -7.24 -1.86 9.07
CA LYS A 52 -8.37 -2.19 9.95
C LYS A 52 -9.14 -3.42 9.45
N GLU A 53 -9.34 -3.52 8.14
CA GLU A 53 -10.02 -4.67 7.52
C GLU A 53 -9.22 -5.97 7.65
N SER A 54 -7.88 -5.89 7.67
CA SER A 54 -7.03 -7.05 7.93
C SER A 54 -7.05 -7.53 9.39
N GLY A 55 -7.74 -6.81 10.29
CA GLY A 55 -7.79 -7.12 11.73
C GLY A 55 -6.52 -6.73 12.49
N MET A 56 -5.61 -5.96 11.88
CA MET A 56 -4.40 -5.47 12.55
C MET A 56 -4.70 -4.19 13.32
N ASP A 57 -4.25 -4.15 14.58
CA ASP A 57 -4.40 -2.95 15.41
C ASP A 57 -3.33 -1.90 15.07
N LEU A 58 -3.70 -0.61 15.11
CA LEU A 58 -2.78 0.48 14.78
C LEU A 58 -1.61 0.59 15.76
N GLN A 59 -1.80 0.27 17.03
CA GLN A 59 -0.72 0.24 18.01
C GLN A 59 0.22 -0.93 17.73
N GLN A 60 -0.31 -2.10 17.32
CA GLN A 60 0.53 -3.23 16.88
C GLN A 60 1.36 -2.85 15.66
N LEU A 61 0.79 -2.14 14.69
CA LEU A 61 1.51 -1.68 13.51
C LEU A 61 2.60 -0.67 13.85
N VAL A 62 2.35 0.27 14.77
CA VAL A 62 3.37 1.22 15.25
C VAL A 62 4.49 0.48 15.99
N GLN A 63 4.16 -0.50 16.83
CA GLN A 63 5.16 -1.33 17.51
C GLN A 63 5.99 -2.14 16.49
N MET A 64 5.34 -2.71 15.48
CA MET A 64 5.98 -3.44 14.40
C MET A 64 6.93 -2.52 13.60
N ALA A 65 6.47 -1.33 13.22
CA ALA A 65 7.28 -0.32 12.57
C ALA A 65 8.46 0.14 13.45
N ALA A 66 8.31 0.22 14.77
CA ALA A 66 9.42 0.51 15.68
C ALA A 66 10.44 -0.64 15.77
N MET A 67 9.98 -1.90 15.65
CA MET A 67 10.86 -3.07 15.61
C MET A 67 11.61 -3.21 14.29
N PHE A 68 10.96 -2.92 13.15
CA PHE A 68 11.57 -3.03 11.82
C PHE A 68 12.27 -1.75 11.35
N GLY A 69 11.85 -0.57 11.81
CA GLY A 69 12.43 0.74 11.49
C GLY A 69 13.64 1.11 12.35
N GLY A 70 14.02 0.26 13.31
CA GLY A 70 15.21 0.41 14.14
C GLY A 70 16.50 -0.13 13.52
N GLN A 71 16.44 -0.70 12.31
CA GLN A 71 17.63 -1.10 11.56
C GLN A 71 17.82 -0.11 10.42
N PRO A 72 18.51 1.04 10.64
CA PRO A 72 19.03 1.79 9.52
C PRO A 72 19.91 0.84 8.71
N ASP A 73 19.65 0.77 7.40
CA ASP A 73 20.60 0.24 6.43
C ASP A 73 21.96 0.91 6.71
N GLN A 74 22.83 0.20 7.42
CA GLN A 74 24.25 0.52 7.47
C GLN A 74 24.84 -0.12 6.22
N SER A 75 24.90 0.65 5.15
CA SER A 75 25.73 0.40 3.97
C SER A 75 26.61 1.62 3.72
#